data_AF-A0A0F9IA27-F1
#
_entry.id   AF-A0A0F9IA27-F1
#
_cell.length_a   1.000
_cell.length_b   1.000
_cell.length_c   1.000
_cell.angle_alpha   90.00
_cell.angle_beta   90.00
_cell.angle_gamma   90.00
#
_symmetry.space_group_name_H-M   'P 1'
#
loop_
_entity.id
_entity.type
_entity.pdbx_description
1 polymer ?
#
loop_
_entity_poly.entity_id
_entity_poly.type
_entity_poly.pdbx_seq_one_letter_code
_entity_poly.pdbx_strand_id
1 'polypeptide(L)'
;MDICEYNALKVEDNQLKITEANCSGCGGCQSVCSYNALNIPGFAKAQISAQIQSLVKQKRESPLIIAFLCNWCSYVGADLAGTSKLSYPTNIRTIHVMCAVIIDPSLIFESLFYGIDGILIAGCHPQDCHYNNGFIRAQNRFKSISEMLAEVGINKKRVRITSISAGEGEKFVR
;
A
#
# COMPACT_ATOMS: atom_id res chain seq x y z
N MET A 1 -18.92 10.17 -3.91
CA MET A 1 -18.23 9.00 -3.33
C MET A 1 -17.46 9.52 -2.13
N ASP A 2 -17.88 9.18 -0.91
CA ASP A 2 -17.22 9.70 0.29
C ASP A 2 -15.84 9.07 0.44
N ILE A 3 -14.81 9.91 0.38
CA ILE A 3 -13.40 9.51 0.52
C ILE A 3 -13.12 9.08 1.97
N CYS A 4 -13.84 9.65 2.94
CA CYS A 4 -13.65 9.43 4.37
C CYS A 4 -14.91 8.85 5.01
N GLU A 5 -14.84 7.61 5.49
CA GLU A 5 -15.95 6.95 6.19
C GLU A 5 -16.12 7.41 7.64
N TYR A 6 -15.11 8.09 8.16
CA TYR A 6 -15.11 8.61 9.51
C TYR A 6 -15.69 10.03 9.59
N ASN A 7 -16.14 10.60 8.47
CA ASN A 7 -16.61 11.99 8.39
C ASN A 7 -15.57 13.00 8.91
N ALA A 8 -14.28 12.68 8.78
CA ALA A 8 -13.18 13.58 9.15
C ALA A 8 -12.90 14.63 8.07
N LEU A 9 -13.39 14.43 6.84
CA LEU A 9 -13.22 15.35 5.72
C LEU A 9 -14.59 15.74 5.18
N LYS A 10 -14.84 17.04 5.07
CA LYS A 10 -16.02 17.59 4.40
C LYS A 10 -15.61 18.77 3.52
N VAL A 11 -16.26 18.93 2.39
CA VAL A 11 -16.12 20.12 1.54
C VAL A 11 -17.37 20.97 1.77
N GLU A 12 -17.19 22.13 2.39
CA GLU A 12 -18.25 23.10 2.68
C GLU A 12 -17.77 24.48 2.21
N ASP A 13 -18.62 25.24 1.50
CA ASP A 13 -18.30 26.58 1.00
C ASP A 13 -16.99 26.66 0.17
N ASN A 14 -16.74 25.64 -0.66
CA ASN A 14 -15.49 25.45 -1.41
C ASN A 14 -14.22 25.35 -0.53
N GLN A 15 -14.37 25.08 0.76
CA GLN A 15 -13.25 24.85 1.68
C GLN A 15 -13.27 23.41 2.19
N LEU A 16 -12.08 22.81 2.27
CA LEU A 16 -11.89 21.53 2.92
C LEU A 16 -11.86 21.75 4.43
N LYS A 17 -12.88 21.25 5.13
CA LYS A 17 -12.91 21.21 6.60
C LYS A 17 -12.46 19.83 7.07
N ILE A 18 -11.50 19.83 7.98
CA ILE A 18 -10.96 18.62 8.60
C ILE A 18 -11.35 18.60 10.08
N THR A 19 -12.12 17.60 10.48
CA THR A 19 -12.41 17.34 11.89
C THR A 19 -11.39 16.34 12.42
N GLU A 20 -10.27 16.85 12.96
CA GLU A 20 -9.14 16.02 13.39
C GLU A 20 -9.55 14.94 14.40
N ALA A 21 -10.48 15.25 15.32
CA ALA A 21 -10.99 14.29 16.31
C ALA A 21 -11.65 13.04 15.69
N ASN A 22 -12.12 13.12 14.45
CA ASN A 22 -12.71 11.99 13.74
C ASN A 22 -11.67 11.23 12.89
N CYS A 23 -10.46 11.76 12.72
CA CYS A 23 -9.47 11.18 11.82
C CYS A 23 -8.86 9.91 12.42
N SER A 24 -9.13 8.75 11.81
CA SER A 24 -8.52 7.47 12.23
C SER A 24 -7.14 7.21 11.62
N GLY A 25 -6.64 8.09 10.73
CA GLY A 25 -5.28 7.97 10.17
C GLY A 25 -5.10 6.90 9.07
N CYS A 26 -6.17 6.36 8.48
CA CYS A 26 -6.08 5.27 7.49
C CYS A 26 -5.38 5.65 6.17
N GLY A 27 -5.28 6.95 5.85
CA GLY A 27 -4.64 7.46 4.64
C GLY A 27 -5.44 7.32 3.34
N GLY A 28 -6.73 6.96 3.41
CA GLY A 28 -7.58 6.82 2.23
C GLY A 28 -7.78 8.12 1.45
N CYS A 29 -7.67 9.27 2.11
CA CYS A 29 -7.72 10.58 1.48
C CYS A 29 -6.41 11.00 0.80
N GLN A 30 -5.27 10.63 1.37
CA GLN A 30 -3.96 10.84 0.78
C GLN A 30 -3.86 10.13 -0.58
N SER A 31 -4.39 8.90 -0.70
CA SER A 31 -4.28 8.10 -1.92
C SER A 31 -5.14 8.56 -3.09
N VAL A 32 -6.02 9.55 -2.90
CA VAL A 32 -6.90 10.09 -3.95
C VAL A 32 -6.66 11.57 -4.21
N CYS A 33 -5.87 12.26 -3.36
CA CYS A 33 -5.59 13.67 -3.52
C CYS A 33 -4.50 13.90 -4.59
N SER A 34 -4.89 14.31 -5.79
CA SER A 34 -3.93 14.56 -6.89
C SER A 34 -2.94 15.70 -6.62
N TYR A 35 -3.26 16.59 -5.68
CA TYR A 35 -2.41 17.73 -5.29
C TYR A 35 -1.49 17.44 -4.11
N ASN A 36 -1.52 16.21 -3.55
CA ASN A 36 -0.76 15.83 -2.35
C ASN A 36 -1.00 16.74 -1.12
N ALA A 37 -2.16 17.41 -1.06
CA ALA A 37 -2.51 18.33 0.03
C ALA A 37 -2.79 17.61 1.36
N LEU A 38 -3.19 16.34 1.29
CA LEU A 38 -3.49 15.51 2.45
C LEU A 38 -2.39 14.47 2.63
N ASN A 39 -1.86 14.38 3.85
CA ASN A 39 -0.87 13.38 4.21
C ASN A 39 -1.10 12.81 5.61
N ILE A 40 -0.65 11.57 5.79
CA ILE A 40 -0.52 10.93 7.10
C ILE A 40 0.93 11.13 7.57
N PRO A 41 1.18 11.76 8.73
CA PRO A 41 2.53 11.92 9.26
C PRO A 41 3.27 10.58 9.34
N GLY A 42 4.50 10.55 8.81
CA GLY A 42 5.33 9.33 8.74
C GLY A 42 5.02 8.41 7.55
N PHE A 43 3.91 8.63 6.84
CA PHE A 43 3.51 7.85 5.68
C PHE A 43 3.13 8.74 4.49
N ALA A 44 3.67 9.96 4.42
CA ALA A 44 3.40 10.86 3.31
C ALA A 44 3.89 10.25 2.00
N LYS A 45 3.18 10.51 0.90
CA LYS A 45 3.53 9.97 -0.43
C LYS A 45 4.99 10.25 -0.82
N ALA A 46 5.49 11.45 -0.54
CA ALA A 46 6.88 11.82 -0.81
C ALA A 46 7.88 10.96 0.00
N GLN A 47 7.55 10.60 1.24
CA GLN A 47 8.37 9.72 2.07
C GLN A 47 8.37 8.28 1.54
N ILE A 48 7.22 7.80 1.05
CA ILE A 48 7.11 6.48 0.41
C ILE A 48 7.90 6.44 -0.91
N SER A 49 7.75 7.46 -1.75
CA SER A 49 8.53 7.62 -2.99
C SER A 49 10.04 7.65 -2.73
N ALA A 50 10.49 8.38 -1.71
CA ALA A 50 11.90 8.41 -1.33
C ALA A 50 12.44 7.01 -0.93
N GLN A 51 11.63 6.20 -0.24
CA GLN A 51 11.99 4.81 0.08
C GLN A 51 12.12 3.96 -1.20
N ILE A 52 11.18 4.06 -2.14
CA ILE A 52 11.24 3.35 -3.44
C ILE A 52 12.54 3.69 -4.18
N GLN A 53 12.86 4.98 -4.31
CA GLN A 53 14.06 5.44 -4.99
C GLN A 53 15.34 4.95 -4.30
N SER A 54 15.37 4.91 -2.97
CA SER A 54 16.49 4.36 -2.21
C SER A 54 16.70 2.87 -2.48
N LEU A 55 15.62 2.08 -2.50
CA LEU A 55 15.67 0.65 -2.80
C LEU A 55 16.19 0.37 -4.22
N VAL A 56 15.74 1.17 -5.20
CA VAL A 56 16.20 1.07 -6.59
C VAL A 56 17.70 1.37 -6.72
N LYS A 57 18.19 2.44 -6.06
CA LYS A 57 19.63 2.77 -6.06
C LYS A 57 20.50 1.65 -5.48
N GLN A 58 19.94 0.83 -4.59
CA GLN A 58 20.62 -0.29 -3.94
C GLN A 58 20.29 -1.64 -4.59
N LYS A 59 19.63 -1.66 -5.77
CA LYS A 59 19.25 -2.90 -6.45
C LYS A 59 20.48 -3.75 -6.76
N ARG A 60 20.58 -4.91 -6.11
CA ARG A 60 21.64 -5.91 -6.30
C ARG A 60 21.09 -7.29 -6.69
N GLU A 61 19.77 -7.45 -6.66
CA GLU A 61 19.07 -8.71 -6.92
C GLU A 61 18.06 -8.52 -8.04
N SER A 62 17.76 -9.61 -8.75
CA SER A 62 16.74 -9.67 -9.77
C SER A 62 15.97 -11.00 -9.66
N PRO A 63 14.64 -10.99 -9.66
CA PRO A 63 13.77 -9.80 -9.70
C PRO A 63 13.76 -9.06 -8.36
N LEU A 64 13.84 -7.72 -8.34
CA LEU A 64 13.62 -6.93 -7.13
C LEU A 64 12.12 -6.68 -6.94
N ILE A 65 11.59 -7.15 -5.82
CA ILE A 65 10.17 -7.01 -5.47
C ILE A 65 10.04 -6.02 -4.30
N ILE A 66 9.16 -5.03 -4.42
CA ILE A 66 8.74 -4.23 -3.25
C ILE A 66 7.43 -4.77 -2.70
N ALA A 67 7.30 -4.78 -1.38
CA ALA A 67 6.10 -5.21 -0.69
C ALA A 67 5.57 -4.10 0.20
N PHE A 68 4.46 -3.48 -0.18
CA PHE A 68 3.72 -2.55 0.67
C PHE A 68 2.92 -3.35 1.68
N LEU A 69 3.28 -3.24 2.96
CA LEU A 69 2.68 -4.02 4.03
C LEU A 69 1.89 -3.13 4.97
N CYS A 70 0.61 -3.44 5.13
CA CYS A 70 -0.26 -2.81 6.13
C CYS A 70 0.25 -3.08 7.55
N ASN A 71 0.35 -2.01 8.34
CA ASN A 71 0.80 -1.98 9.74
C ASN A 71 0.16 -3.08 10.59
N TRP A 72 -1.17 -3.19 10.53
CA TRP A 72 -1.92 -3.99 11.50
C TRP A 72 -1.87 -5.50 11.27
N CYS A 73 -1.61 -5.94 10.04
CA CYS A 73 -1.73 -7.35 9.68
C CYS A 73 -0.50 -7.83 8.94
N SER A 74 -0.30 -7.38 7.70
CA SER A 74 0.72 -7.98 6.82
C SER A 74 2.15 -7.65 7.23
N TYR A 75 2.38 -6.49 7.86
CA TYR A 75 3.69 -6.17 8.44
C TYR A 75 3.99 -7.11 9.61
N VAL A 76 3.02 -7.31 10.51
CA VAL A 76 3.13 -8.28 11.62
C VAL A 76 3.25 -9.72 11.11
N GLY A 77 2.58 -10.07 10.01
CA GLY A 77 2.73 -11.38 9.36
C GLY A 77 4.15 -11.60 8.83
N ALA A 78 4.79 -10.55 8.29
CA ALA A 78 6.20 -10.60 7.91
C ALA A 78 7.14 -10.72 9.14
N ASP A 79 6.84 -10.01 10.23
CA ASP A 79 7.57 -10.16 11.51
C ASP A 79 7.42 -11.59 12.07
N LEU A 80 6.23 -12.18 11.96
CA LEU A 80 5.98 -13.57 12.36
C LEU A 80 6.80 -14.54 11.51
N ALA A 81 6.91 -14.32 10.20
CA ALA A 81 7.76 -15.13 9.34
C ALA A 81 9.23 -15.08 9.80
N GLY A 82 9.73 -13.89 10.15
CA GLY A 82 11.07 -13.70 10.70
C GLY A 82 11.30 -14.40 12.04
N THR A 83 10.40 -14.19 13.00
CA THR A 83 10.49 -14.82 14.34
C THR A 83 10.30 -16.34 14.29
N SER A 84 9.52 -16.85 13.33
CA SER A 84 9.36 -18.27 13.03
C SER A 84 10.51 -18.87 12.21
N LYS A 85 11.51 -18.06 11.83
CA LYS A 85 12.67 -18.48 11.03
C LYS A 85 12.30 -19.11 9.68
N LEU A 86 11.20 -18.64 9.09
CA LEU A 86 10.76 -19.11 7.78
C LEU A 86 11.66 -18.53 6.68
N SER A 87 12.16 -19.40 5.81
CA SER A 87 13.02 -19.00 4.71
C SER A 87 12.20 -18.62 3.48
N TYR A 88 12.63 -17.56 2.79
CA TYR A 88 12.08 -17.12 1.52
C TYR A 88 13.18 -16.43 0.71
N PRO A 89 12.99 -16.22 -0.60
CA PRO A 89 13.96 -15.50 -1.43
C PRO A 89 14.30 -14.11 -0.88
N THR A 90 15.56 -13.74 -0.93
CA THR A 90 16.07 -12.48 -0.37
C THR A 90 15.73 -11.25 -1.20
N ASN A 91 15.03 -11.42 -2.32
CA ASN A 91 14.82 -10.40 -3.35
C ASN A 91 13.59 -9.50 -3.12
N ILE A 92 12.95 -9.60 -1.96
CA ILE A 92 11.82 -8.77 -1.54
C ILE A 92 12.30 -7.67 -0.57
N ARG A 93 11.74 -6.46 -0.69
CA ARG A 93 11.98 -5.32 0.21
C ARG A 93 10.65 -4.76 0.68
N THR A 94 10.46 -4.69 1.99
CA THR A 94 9.20 -4.24 2.57
C THR A 94 9.19 -2.71 2.67
N ILE A 95 8.03 -2.12 2.40
CA ILE A 95 7.72 -0.72 2.70
C ILE A 95 6.51 -0.73 3.63
N HIS A 96 6.72 -0.22 4.83
CA HIS A 96 5.68 -0.16 5.84
C HIS A 96 4.68 0.94 5.53
N VAL A 97 3.38 0.63 5.57
CA VAL A 97 2.29 1.60 5.39
C VAL A 97 1.17 1.40 6.40
N MET A 98 0.49 2.47 6.79
CA MET A 98 -0.58 2.40 7.80
C MET A 98 -1.72 1.45 7.39
N CYS A 99 -2.16 1.52 6.13
CA CYS A 99 -3.20 0.66 5.57
C CYS A 99 -2.96 0.50 4.07
N ALA A 100 -3.39 -0.61 3.46
CA ALA A 100 -3.33 -0.78 2.01
C ALA A 100 -4.05 0.33 1.23
N VAL A 101 -5.07 0.98 1.82
CA VAL A 101 -5.82 2.07 1.18
C VAL A 101 -4.97 3.33 0.93
N ILE A 102 -3.86 3.52 1.64
CA ILE A 102 -2.96 4.66 1.45
C ILE A 102 -2.13 4.55 0.17
N ILE A 103 -2.06 3.36 -0.44
CA ILE A 103 -1.31 3.14 -1.67
C ILE A 103 -2.00 3.88 -2.82
N ASP A 104 -1.37 4.99 -3.20
CA ASP A 104 -1.68 5.80 -4.37
C ASP A 104 -1.27 5.03 -5.64
N PRO A 105 -2.13 4.93 -6.67
CA PRO A 105 -1.80 4.28 -7.95
C PRO A 105 -0.49 4.76 -8.58
N SER A 106 -0.18 6.05 -8.47
CA SER A 106 1.05 6.61 -9.04
C SER A 106 2.31 6.02 -8.42
N LEU A 107 2.29 5.59 -7.15
CA LEU A 107 3.42 4.89 -6.54
C LEU A 107 3.70 3.53 -7.20
N ILE A 108 2.66 2.87 -7.72
CA ILE A 108 2.79 1.59 -8.43
C ILE A 108 3.48 1.82 -9.77
N PHE A 109 2.99 2.78 -10.56
CA PHE A 109 3.60 3.11 -11.84
C PHE A 109 5.02 3.68 -11.68
N GLU A 110 5.23 4.56 -10.70
CA GLU A 110 6.54 5.10 -10.33
C GLU A 110 7.53 3.98 -9.98
N SER A 111 7.11 3.01 -9.17
CA SER A 111 7.94 1.86 -8.80
C SER A 111 8.35 1.05 -10.04
N LEU A 112 7.39 0.73 -10.92
CA LEU A 112 7.68 0.01 -12.17
C LEU A 112 8.62 0.82 -13.08
N PHE A 113 8.39 2.13 -13.19
CA PHE A 113 9.20 3.05 -13.99
C PHE A 113 10.65 3.12 -13.51
N TYR A 114 10.88 3.13 -12.20
CA TYR A 114 12.23 3.09 -11.62
C TYR A 114 12.89 1.70 -11.67
N GLY A 115 12.26 0.70 -12.28
CA GLY A 115 12.87 -0.61 -12.51
C GLY A 115 12.64 -1.62 -11.39
N ILE A 116 11.60 -1.45 -10.57
CA ILE A 116 11.11 -2.52 -9.68
C ILE A 116 10.45 -3.63 -10.53
N ASP A 117 10.86 -4.87 -10.33
CA ASP A 117 10.44 -6.01 -11.16
C ASP A 117 9.06 -6.53 -10.77
N GLY A 118 8.71 -6.45 -9.48
CA GLY A 118 7.41 -6.84 -8.96
C GLY A 118 6.95 -6.00 -7.76
N ILE A 119 5.64 -5.89 -7.57
CA ILE A 119 5.02 -5.12 -6.49
C ILE A 119 3.99 -6.01 -5.80
N LEU A 120 4.14 -6.19 -4.51
CA LEU A 120 3.16 -6.82 -3.63
C LEU A 120 2.48 -5.75 -2.78
N ILE A 121 1.15 -5.77 -2.74
CA ILE A 121 0.35 -4.99 -1.79
C ILE A 121 -0.32 -6.00 -0.87
N ALA A 122 0.04 -6.00 0.40
CA ALA A 122 -0.53 -6.90 1.38
C ALA A 122 -1.26 -6.12 2.49
N GLY A 123 -2.51 -6.50 2.72
CA GLY A 123 -3.35 -5.94 3.77
C GLY A 123 -3.97 -7.00 4.67
N CYS A 124 -4.78 -6.55 5.64
CA CYS A 124 -5.62 -7.43 6.42
C CYS A 124 -6.59 -8.22 5.53
N HIS A 125 -7.15 -9.31 6.07
CA HIS A 125 -8.32 -9.91 5.43
C HIS A 125 -9.48 -8.91 5.36
N PRO A 126 -10.36 -9.00 4.34
CA PRO A 126 -11.45 -8.06 4.16
C PRO A 126 -12.33 -7.86 5.41
N GLN A 127 -12.61 -8.94 6.14
CA GLN A 127 -13.44 -8.91 7.35
C GLN A 127 -12.70 -8.42 8.61
N ASP A 128 -11.37 -8.40 8.59
CA ASP A 128 -10.52 -8.09 9.75
C ASP A 128 -9.80 -6.74 9.59
N CYS A 129 -10.21 -5.92 8.61
CA CYS A 129 -9.52 -4.68 8.32
C CYS A 129 -9.69 -3.69 9.47
N HIS A 130 -8.56 -3.26 10.06
CA HIS A 130 -8.54 -2.31 11.17
C HIS A 130 -9.25 -0.99 10.86
N TYR A 131 -9.26 -0.57 9.59
CA TYR A 131 -9.95 0.63 9.12
C TYR A 131 -11.20 0.29 8.31
N ASN A 132 -12.02 -0.63 8.83
CA ASN A 132 -13.28 -1.11 8.28
C ASN A 132 -13.16 -1.76 6.89
N ASN A 133 -13.16 -0.96 5.83
CA ASN A 133 -13.15 -1.47 4.45
C ASN A 133 -11.89 -1.07 3.66
N GLY A 134 -10.88 -0.51 4.33
CA GLY A 134 -9.70 0.04 3.67
C GLY A 134 -9.03 -0.94 2.70
N PHE A 135 -8.94 -2.22 3.07
CA PHE A 135 -8.41 -3.25 2.18
C PHE A 135 -9.29 -3.50 0.94
N ILE A 136 -10.62 -3.57 1.11
CA ILE A 136 -11.57 -3.74 -0.01
C ILE A 136 -11.46 -2.57 -0.98
N ARG A 137 -11.33 -1.34 -0.47
CA ARG A 137 -11.13 -0.14 -1.29
C ARG A 137 -9.82 -0.20 -2.08
N ALA A 138 -8.73 -0.65 -1.45
CA ALA A 138 -7.46 -0.88 -2.13
C ALA A 138 -7.58 -1.95 -3.22
N GLN A 139 -8.26 -3.07 -2.94
CA GLN A 139 -8.53 -4.12 -3.92
C GLN A 139 -9.36 -3.64 -5.12
N ASN A 140 -10.40 -2.85 -4.89
CA ASN A 140 -11.20 -2.30 -5.97
C ASN A 140 -10.38 -1.33 -6.84
N ARG A 141 -9.56 -0.47 -6.23
CA ARG A 141 -8.63 0.41 -6.95
C ARG A 141 -7.62 -0.40 -7.77
N PHE A 142 -7.12 -1.50 -7.21
CA PHE A 142 -6.17 -2.38 -7.90
C PHE A 142 -6.76 -3.02 -9.17
N LYS A 143 -8.06 -3.31 -9.23
CA LYS A 143 -8.70 -3.83 -10.45
C LYS A 143 -8.49 -2.88 -11.63
N SER A 144 -8.75 -1.58 -11.43
CA SER A 144 -8.52 -0.54 -12.44
C SER A 144 -7.04 -0.40 -12.80
N ILE A 145 -6.14 -0.46 -11.82
CA ILE A 145 -4.68 -0.43 -12.09
C ILE A 145 -4.26 -1.62 -12.96
N SER A 146 -4.79 -2.81 -12.67
CA SER A 146 -4.47 -4.04 -13.42
C SER A 146 -4.94 -3.96 -14.88
N GLU A 147 -6.07 -3.29 -15.15
CA GLU A 147 -6.54 -2.98 -16.50
C GLU A 147 -5.60 -2.01 -17.21
N MET A 148 -5.29 -0.87 -16.57
CA MET A 148 -4.36 0.14 -17.10
C MET A 148 -2.98 -0.45 -17.43
N LEU A 149 -2.45 -1.34 -16.58
CA LEU A 149 -1.17 -2.01 -16.82
C LEU A 149 -1.18 -2.81 -18.13
N ALA A 150 -2.27 -3.51 -18.43
CA ALA A 150 -2.35 -4.26 -19.69
C ALA A 150 -2.53 -3.37 -20.91
N GLU A 151 -3.27 -2.26 -20.80
CA GLU A 151 -3.43 -1.30 -21.89
C GLU A 151 -2.08 -0.74 -22.35
N VAL A 152 -1.15 -0.51 -21.41
CA VAL A 152 0.21 -0.04 -21.71
C VAL A 152 1.22 -1.17 -21.94
N GLY A 153 0.76 -2.43 -22.09
CA GLY A 153 1.61 -3.58 -22.41
C GLY A 153 2.45 -4.12 -21.24
N ILE A 154 2.18 -3.71 -20.00
CA ILE A 154 2.85 -4.23 -18.80
C ILE A 154 2.13 -5.50 -18.33
N ASN A 155 2.89 -6.57 -18.10
CA ASN A 155 2.36 -7.82 -17.57
C ASN A 155 1.66 -7.59 -16.21
N LYS A 156 0.34 -7.81 -16.16
CA LYS A 156 -0.49 -7.67 -14.95
C LYS A 156 0.05 -8.42 -13.74
N LYS A 157 0.76 -9.55 -13.96
CA LYS A 157 1.35 -10.37 -12.89
C LYS A 157 2.50 -9.68 -12.16
N ARG A 158 3.01 -8.54 -12.65
CA ARG A 158 4.04 -7.76 -11.96
C ARG A 158 3.51 -7.02 -10.73
N VAL A 159 2.19 -6.87 -10.59
CA VAL A 159 1.59 -6.26 -9.40
C VAL A 159 0.56 -7.23 -8.84
N ARG A 160 0.62 -7.50 -7.54
CA ARG A 160 -0.32 -8.39 -6.85
C ARG A 160 -0.83 -7.70 -5.60
N ILE A 161 -2.15 -7.78 -5.38
CA ILE A 161 -2.75 -7.48 -4.08
C ILE A 161 -3.22 -8.77 -3.41
N THR A 162 -2.98 -8.91 -2.11
CA THR A 162 -3.40 -10.09 -1.35
C THR A 162 -3.65 -9.75 0.11
N SER A 163 -4.38 -10.61 0.83
CA SER A 163 -4.58 -10.49 2.26
C SER A 163 -3.63 -11.42 3.02
N ILE A 164 -2.96 -10.88 4.04
CA ILE A 164 -2.10 -11.61 4.96
C ILE A 164 -2.38 -11.08 6.36
N SER A 165 -2.93 -11.93 7.22
CA SER A 165 -3.19 -11.63 8.63
C SER A 165 -1.89 -11.60 9.45
N ALA A 166 -1.95 -11.08 10.67
CA ALA A 166 -0.82 -11.09 11.60
C ALA A 166 -0.31 -12.50 11.94
N GLY A 167 -1.20 -13.51 11.90
CA GLY A 167 -0.87 -14.91 12.19
C GLY A 167 -0.41 -15.72 10.96
N GLU A 168 -0.40 -15.13 9.77
CA GLU A 168 -0.18 -15.83 8.50
C GLU A 168 1.28 -15.70 8.00
N GLY A 169 2.27 -15.92 8.88
CA GLY A 169 3.70 -15.88 8.52
C GLY A 169 4.07 -16.88 7.42
N GLU A 170 3.50 -18.10 7.46
CA GLU A 170 3.69 -19.10 6.39
C GLU A 170 3.16 -18.66 5.03
N LYS A 171 2.11 -17.83 5.02
CA LYS A 171 1.54 -17.31 3.77
C LYS A 171 2.39 -16.18 3.20
N PHE A 172 3.04 -15.39 4.07
CA PHE A 172 3.93 -14.31 3.64
C PHE A 172 5.14 -14.83 2.86
N VAL A 173 5.68 -15.99 3.23
CA VAL A 173 6.87 -16.58 2.59
C VAL A 173 6.59 -17.38 1.31
N ARG A 174 5.33 -17.46 0.87
CA ARG A 174 4.88 -18.21 -0.32
C ARG A 174 4.49 -17.30 -1.48
#